data_AF-A0A1N6W351-F1
#
_entry.id   AF-A0A1N6W351-F1
#
_cell.length_a   1.000
_cell.length_b   1.000
_cell.length_c   1.000
_cell.angle_alpha   90.00
_cell.angle_beta   90.00
_cell.angle_gamma   90.00
#
_symmetry.space_group_name_H-M   'P 1'
#
loop_
_entity.id
_entity.type
_entity.pdbx_description
1 polymer ?
#
loop_
_entity_poly.entity_id
_entity_poly.type
_entity_poly.pdbx_seq_one_letter_code
_entity_poly.pdbx_strand_id
1 'polypeptide(L)'
;MRFPAFAEVNLPSLQGRPTISPRRLGAILTPMITAVVAAAVVLAVTAEPRPPADAPREHALGVTGPEGIRSVAYTQAVAAVKTRKPKVTVIGTGGTISGVATSRSSFTNYQSGRIAIRDMVAQLQPEIGEVADVTTVQFGNKGSGGYSMAEFHALTLAVESALDSSDGVVVTSGTDTMEEFAYWLDLTVQSRKPVVLTGAMRPWAAVTPDGPQVIGADGPANLYNSIVLAASQSTYCYGTVLMLGDEFHAARDVTKTSTYRMDTFQTRELGVLGWIDGPNIKVGRAPSRVDDCDNKNRWMTPFDMSQIEPTALPRVEVVYGYQQAGGEAITAFAAAGAKGIVTAGTGSGGLSSAQSSARTAAARSGVVFVTASRTGSGSTYGGNSSLPIIAGDDLLPQKARLLLLLSLAFSPTDTGKVREWMTTLGSPEWDTAPKGRNGN
;
A
#
# COMPACT_ATOMS: atom_id res chain seq x y z
N MET A 1 39.96 44.59 -18.36
CA MET A 1 39.59 44.78 -16.94
C MET A 1 40.48 43.89 -16.11
N ARG A 2 41.37 44.49 -15.31
CA ARG A 2 42.25 43.83 -14.34
C ARG A 2 41.49 43.74 -13.01
N PHE A 3 41.45 42.58 -12.37
CA PHE A 3 41.11 42.43 -10.95
C PHE A 3 42.34 41.90 -10.20
N PRO A 4 42.67 42.44 -9.01
CA PRO A 4 43.95 42.17 -8.36
C PRO A 4 43.90 41.07 -7.28
N ALA A 5 45.12 40.81 -6.80
CA ALA A 5 45.66 39.75 -5.97
C ALA A 5 45.03 39.48 -4.57
N PHE A 6 45.30 38.22 -4.19
CA PHE A 6 45.38 37.59 -2.87
C PHE A 6 45.74 38.47 -1.67
N ALA A 7 45.11 38.16 -0.54
CA ALA A 7 45.59 38.48 0.81
C ALA A 7 45.68 37.19 1.65
N GLU A 8 46.86 36.94 2.21
CA GLU A 8 47.21 35.87 3.15
C GLU A 8 46.57 36.09 4.53
N VAL A 9 46.21 35.00 5.21
CA VAL A 9 45.86 35.00 6.64
C VAL A 9 46.85 34.12 7.39
N ASN A 10 47.55 34.73 8.34
CA ASN A 10 48.56 34.16 9.22
C ASN A 10 47.98 33.21 10.29
N LEU A 11 48.69 32.10 10.53
CA LEU A 11 48.52 31.19 11.67
C LEU A 11 49.52 31.53 12.78
N PRO A 12 49.14 31.50 14.07
CA PRO A 12 50.11 31.50 15.16
C PRO A 12 50.43 30.06 15.64
N SER A 13 51.73 29.78 15.68
CA SER A 13 52.35 28.64 16.35
C SER A 13 52.53 28.92 17.85
N LEU A 14 52.16 27.99 18.73
CA LEU A 14 52.72 27.92 20.09
C LEU A 14 53.02 26.47 20.49
N GLN A 15 54.31 26.28 20.76
CA GLN A 15 54.97 25.09 21.28
C GLN A 15 54.68 24.92 22.78
N GLY A 16 54.74 23.68 23.28
CA GLY A 16 54.87 23.43 24.72
C GLY A 16 54.42 22.04 25.16
N ARG A 17 55.31 21.04 25.09
CA ARG A 17 55.21 19.80 25.89
C ARG A 17 55.99 19.99 27.20
N PRO A 18 55.57 19.29 28.26
CA PRO A 18 56.59 18.64 29.08
C PRO A 18 56.25 17.16 29.35
N THR A 19 57.27 16.33 29.22
CA THR A 19 57.40 14.99 29.79
C THR A 19 58.40 15.06 30.94
N ILE A 20 58.16 14.40 32.09
CA ILE A 20 59.16 13.76 32.98
C ILE A 20 58.44 12.81 33.98
N SER A 21 58.58 11.51 33.73
CA SER A 21 59.15 10.39 34.52
C SER A 21 58.91 10.15 36.05
N PRO A 22 59.04 8.89 36.53
CA PRO A 22 58.34 8.30 37.69
C PRO A 22 59.20 8.06 38.94
N ARG A 23 58.59 7.92 40.13
CA ARG A 23 59.21 7.28 41.32
C ARG A 23 58.18 6.79 42.38
N ARG A 24 58.17 5.46 42.53
CA ARG A 24 57.98 4.58 43.71
C ARG A 24 57.38 5.16 45.01
N LEU A 25 56.40 4.44 45.57
CA LEU A 25 56.51 3.81 46.91
C LEU A 25 55.50 2.65 47.05
N GLY A 26 55.99 1.44 47.37
CA GLY A 26 55.19 0.37 48.01
C GLY A 26 54.96 0.72 49.48
N ALA A 27 54.23 0.00 50.33
CA ALA A 27 53.70 -1.35 50.36
C ALA A 27 52.58 -1.38 51.45
N ILE A 28 51.78 -2.45 51.53
CA ILE A 28 51.36 -3.08 52.81
C ILE A 28 50.72 -4.44 52.48
N LEU A 29 51.18 -5.45 53.22
CA LEU A 29 50.81 -6.86 53.18
C LEU A 29 49.41 -7.15 53.76
N THR A 30 48.81 -8.23 53.27
CA THR A 30 47.73 -9.09 53.81
C THR A 30 47.98 -9.56 55.27
N PRO A 31 47.01 -10.05 56.07
CA PRO A 31 46.04 -11.11 55.70
C PRO A 31 44.61 -10.99 56.29
N MET A 32 43.62 -11.65 55.68
CA MET A 32 42.52 -12.33 56.40
C MET A 32 41.89 -13.40 55.50
N ILE A 33 42.27 -14.64 55.79
CA ILE A 33 41.63 -15.89 55.37
C ILE A 33 40.55 -16.20 56.41
N THR A 34 39.30 -15.81 56.15
CA THR A 34 38.09 -16.46 56.70
C THR A 34 36.84 -15.82 56.10
N ALA A 35 36.26 -16.42 55.06
CA ALA A 35 34.81 -16.36 54.70
C ALA A 35 34.48 -16.96 53.30
N VAL A 36 35.24 -17.94 52.80
CA VAL A 36 34.94 -18.60 51.50
C VAL A 36 34.02 -19.83 51.62
N VAL A 37 33.57 -20.24 52.81
CA VAL A 37 32.85 -21.53 52.96
C VAL A 37 31.35 -21.41 53.30
N ALA A 38 30.78 -20.21 53.45
CA ALA A 38 29.35 -20.06 53.78
C ALA A 38 28.44 -19.58 52.64
N ALA A 39 28.98 -19.16 51.49
CA ALA A 39 28.17 -18.63 50.37
C ALA A 39 28.01 -19.60 49.18
N ALA A 40 28.73 -20.73 49.16
CA ALA A 40 28.69 -21.68 48.04
C ALA A 40 27.78 -22.90 48.29
N VAL A 41 27.15 -23.03 49.47
CA VAL A 41 26.31 -24.19 49.83
C VAL A 41 24.82 -23.82 50.00
N VAL A 42 24.43 -22.55 49.83
CA VAL A 42 23.02 -22.11 49.97
C VAL A 42 22.33 -21.80 48.64
N LEU A 43 23.01 -21.95 47.49
CA LEU A 43 22.39 -21.77 46.16
C LEU A 43 22.23 -23.07 45.36
N ALA A 44 22.45 -24.22 45.98
CA ALA A 44 22.37 -25.53 45.32
C ALA A 44 21.18 -26.42 45.77
N VAL A 45 20.20 -25.91 46.56
CA VAL A 45 19.10 -26.74 47.10
C VAL A 45 17.70 -26.12 46.91
N THR A 46 17.46 -25.32 45.87
CA THR A 46 16.08 -24.96 45.43
C THR A 46 15.93 -24.85 43.91
N ALA A 47 16.81 -25.47 43.12
CA ALA A 47 16.60 -25.54 41.68
C ALA A 47 15.65 -26.71 41.35
N GLU A 48 14.36 -26.40 41.17
CA GLU A 48 13.40 -27.32 40.57
C GLU A 48 13.89 -27.76 39.17
N PRO A 49 13.66 -29.01 38.76
CA PRO A 49 14.06 -29.49 37.44
C PRO A 49 13.36 -28.67 36.36
N ARG A 50 14.16 -28.02 35.51
CA ARG A 50 13.69 -27.31 34.32
C ARG A 50 12.86 -28.29 33.47
N PRO A 51 11.60 -27.98 33.13
CA PRO A 51 10.83 -28.85 32.25
C PRO A 51 11.57 -28.99 30.91
N PRO A 52 11.41 -30.12 30.20
CA PRO A 52 12.00 -30.31 28.87
C PRO A 52 11.58 -29.14 27.98
N ALA A 53 12.49 -28.71 27.10
CA ALA A 53 12.24 -27.62 26.15
C ALA A 53 10.90 -27.87 25.44
N ASP A 54 9.91 -27.05 25.79
CA ASP A 54 8.55 -27.16 25.28
C ASP A 54 8.54 -27.10 23.76
N ALA A 55 7.59 -27.87 23.23
CA ALA A 55 7.11 -27.90 21.86
C ALA A 55 7.05 -26.53 21.16
N PRO A 56 7.05 -26.47 19.81
CA PRO A 56 6.96 -25.21 19.07
C PRO A 56 5.88 -24.31 19.65
N ARG A 57 6.29 -23.11 20.06
CA ARG A 57 5.37 -22.09 20.57
C ARG A 57 4.33 -21.85 19.49
N GLU A 58 3.08 -22.14 19.82
CA GLU A 58 1.94 -21.79 19.00
C GLU A 58 1.88 -20.26 18.93
N HIS A 59 2.52 -19.67 17.91
CA HIS A 59 2.40 -18.26 17.58
C HIS A 59 1.01 -18.04 16.98
N ALA A 60 -0.02 -18.14 17.82
CA ALA A 60 -1.35 -17.71 17.45
C ALA A 60 -1.29 -16.18 17.28
N LEU A 61 -1.24 -15.72 16.04
CA LEU A 61 -1.40 -14.30 15.70
C LEU A 61 -2.67 -13.80 16.39
N GLY A 62 -2.51 -12.80 17.26
CA GLY A 62 -3.60 -12.21 18.00
C GLY A 62 -4.44 -11.35 17.07
N VAL A 63 -5.37 -11.97 16.33
CA VAL A 63 -6.32 -11.23 15.49
C VAL A 63 -7.50 -10.79 16.35
N THR A 64 -7.62 -9.49 16.57
CA THR A 64 -8.84 -8.88 17.13
C THR A 64 -9.69 -8.37 15.97
N GLY A 65 -10.72 -9.16 15.61
CA GLY A 65 -11.65 -8.80 14.54
C GLY A 65 -12.76 -7.85 15.04
N PRO A 66 -13.41 -7.10 14.14
CA PRO A 66 -14.59 -6.34 14.51
C PRO A 66 -15.70 -7.32 14.93
N GLU A 67 -16.26 -7.16 16.13
CA GLU A 67 -17.35 -7.99 16.67
C GLU A 67 -18.64 -7.98 15.78
N GLY A 68 -18.64 -7.23 14.67
CA GLY A 68 -19.78 -7.00 13.79
C GLY A 68 -19.79 -7.72 12.44
N ILE A 69 -18.70 -8.37 11.98
CA ILE A 69 -18.74 -9.08 10.68
C ILE A 69 -19.53 -10.38 10.83
N ARG A 70 -20.75 -10.39 10.31
CA ARG A 70 -21.66 -11.55 10.31
C ARG A 70 -21.63 -12.26 8.96
N SER A 71 -20.46 -12.79 8.57
CA SER A 71 -20.31 -13.60 7.36
C SER A 71 -19.81 -15.00 7.68
N VAL A 72 -20.52 -16.01 7.18
CA VAL A 72 -20.11 -17.42 7.32
C VAL A 72 -18.82 -17.67 6.55
N ALA A 73 -18.70 -17.13 5.33
CA ALA A 73 -17.50 -17.30 4.50
C ALA A 73 -16.25 -16.69 5.18
N TYR A 74 -16.39 -15.49 5.77
CA TYR A 74 -15.33 -14.86 6.54
C TYR A 74 -14.89 -15.72 7.73
N THR A 75 -15.85 -16.15 8.57
CA THR A 75 -15.54 -16.97 9.76
C THR A 75 -14.86 -18.28 9.39
N GLN A 76 -15.30 -18.94 8.30
CA GLN A 76 -14.68 -20.16 7.80
C GLN A 76 -13.25 -19.93 7.31
N ALA A 77 -12.99 -18.84 6.57
CA ALA A 77 -11.66 -18.52 6.07
C ALA A 77 -10.66 -18.28 7.23
N VAL A 78 -11.06 -17.49 8.23
CA VAL A 78 -10.24 -17.19 9.42
C VAL A 78 -10.03 -18.45 10.29
N ALA A 79 -11.03 -19.33 10.38
CA ALA A 79 -10.88 -20.59 11.12
C ALA A 79 -9.95 -21.58 10.41
N ALA A 80 -9.97 -21.65 9.07
CA ALA A 80 -9.18 -22.61 8.30
C ALA A 80 -7.67 -22.45 8.52
N VAL A 81 -7.18 -21.21 8.61
CA VAL A 81 -5.75 -20.93 8.81
C VAL A 81 -5.24 -21.23 10.21
N LYS A 82 -6.12 -21.55 11.17
CA LYS A 82 -5.72 -22.09 12.49
C LYS A 82 -5.36 -23.57 12.43
N THR A 83 -5.79 -24.29 11.41
CA THR A 83 -5.67 -25.76 11.31
C THR A 83 -4.58 -26.23 10.36
N ARG A 84 -4.04 -25.32 9.54
CA ARG A 84 -2.94 -25.58 8.62
C ARG A 84 -2.19 -24.29 8.32
N LYS A 85 -0.95 -24.43 7.88
CA LYS A 85 -0.16 -23.30 7.42
C LYS A 85 -0.81 -22.66 6.16
N PRO A 86 -1.00 -21.33 6.13
CA PRO A 86 -1.59 -20.64 4.99
C PRO A 86 -0.60 -20.55 3.83
N LYS A 87 -1.11 -20.57 2.60
CA LYS A 87 -0.31 -20.36 1.37
C LYS A 87 -0.43 -18.91 0.94
N VAL A 88 0.70 -18.23 0.76
CA VAL A 88 0.72 -16.84 0.29
C VAL A 88 1.61 -16.73 -0.94
N THR A 89 1.09 -16.16 -2.02
CA THR A 89 1.92 -15.81 -3.18
C THR A 89 2.30 -14.34 -3.14
N VAL A 90 3.59 -14.04 -3.30
CA VAL A 90 4.11 -12.68 -3.40
C VAL A 90 4.46 -12.35 -4.84
N ILE A 91 3.76 -11.37 -5.41
CA ILE A 91 3.94 -10.91 -6.79
C ILE A 91 4.80 -9.65 -6.79
N GLY A 92 5.94 -9.71 -7.47
CA GLY A 92 6.87 -8.58 -7.61
C GLY A 92 6.58 -7.73 -8.84
N THR A 93 6.36 -6.42 -8.66
CA THR A 93 6.25 -5.46 -9.77
C THR A 93 7.40 -4.44 -9.83
N GLY A 94 8.30 -4.44 -8.83
CA GLY A 94 9.45 -3.54 -8.81
C GLY A 94 9.32 -2.45 -7.74
N GLY A 95 9.44 -1.18 -8.13
CA GLY A 95 9.39 -0.06 -7.20
C GLY A 95 10.61 0.12 -6.30
N THR A 96 10.51 1.07 -5.37
CA THR A 96 11.56 1.40 -4.40
C THR A 96 11.87 0.26 -3.43
N ILE A 97 10.88 -0.57 -3.09
CA ILE A 97 11.06 -1.75 -2.23
C ILE A 97 12.05 -2.75 -2.80
N SER A 98 12.21 -2.82 -4.12
CA SER A 98 13.24 -3.64 -4.77
C SER A 98 14.43 -2.81 -5.24
N GLY A 99 14.58 -1.59 -4.72
CA GLY A 99 15.57 -0.63 -5.16
C GLY A 99 16.95 -0.81 -4.52
N VAL A 100 17.98 -0.42 -5.27
CA VAL A 100 19.38 -0.40 -4.81
C VAL A 100 19.91 1.03 -4.85
N ALA A 101 20.27 1.56 -3.68
CA ALA A 101 20.84 2.88 -3.50
C ALA A 101 22.34 2.92 -3.78
N THR A 102 22.90 4.11 -4.03
CA THR A 102 24.35 4.28 -4.22
C THR A 102 25.17 4.12 -2.94
N SER A 103 24.55 4.34 -1.77
CA SER A 103 25.17 4.15 -0.45
C SER A 103 24.10 3.90 0.62
N ARG A 104 24.52 3.42 1.80
CA ARG A 104 23.60 3.13 2.91
C ARG A 104 22.85 4.35 3.46
N SER A 105 23.37 5.55 3.23
CA SER A 105 22.75 6.82 3.64
C SER A 105 22.06 7.56 2.48
N SER A 106 22.05 6.99 1.27
CA SER A 106 21.36 7.57 0.13
C SER A 106 19.92 7.06 0.06
N PHE A 107 18.97 7.92 0.43
CA PHE A 107 17.54 7.57 0.39
C PHE A 107 16.87 7.93 -0.93
N THR A 108 17.49 8.81 -1.72
CA THR A 108 16.88 9.41 -2.91
C THR A 108 17.60 9.04 -4.20
N ASN A 109 18.90 8.68 -4.16
CA ASN A 109 19.66 8.28 -5.35
C ASN A 109 19.76 6.76 -5.40
N TYR A 110 18.80 6.15 -6.07
CA TYR A 110 18.71 4.70 -6.24
C TYR A 110 18.11 4.35 -7.60
N GLN A 111 18.24 3.07 -7.95
CA GLN A 111 17.52 2.49 -9.08
C GLN A 111 16.46 1.55 -8.53
N SER A 112 15.19 1.75 -8.88
CA SER A 112 14.09 0.86 -8.53
C SER A 112 14.16 -0.44 -9.34
N GLY A 113 13.52 -1.50 -8.86
CA GLY A 113 13.40 -2.75 -9.63
C GLY A 113 14.73 -3.46 -9.88
N ARG A 114 15.58 -3.59 -8.86
CA ARG A 114 16.93 -4.18 -8.97
C ARG A 114 17.07 -5.51 -8.23
N ILE A 115 16.15 -5.83 -7.32
CA ILE A 115 16.15 -7.06 -6.52
C ILE A 115 14.92 -7.88 -6.89
N ALA A 116 15.10 -9.16 -7.22
CA ALA A 116 13.96 -10.03 -7.53
C ALA A 116 13.15 -10.32 -6.27
N ILE A 117 11.83 -10.49 -6.42
CA ILE A 117 10.92 -10.73 -5.29
C ILE A 117 11.29 -12.00 -4.50
N ARG A 118 11.78 -13.04 -5.19
CA ARG A 118 12.25 -14.26 -4.56
C ARG A 118 13.43 -14.01 -3.61
N ASP A 119 14.32 -13.08 -3.96
CA ASP A 119 15.53 -12.80 -3.20
C ASP A 119 15.17 -11.95 -1.96
N MET A 120 14.20 -11.05 -2.08
CA MET A 120 13.65 -10.30 -0.94
C MET A 120 12.92 -11.24 0.04
N VAL A 121 12.10 -12.17 -0.45
CA VAL A 121 11.42 -13.17 0.39
C VAL A 121 12.43 -14.11 1.06
N ALA A 122 13.50 -14.50 0.37
CA ALA A 122 14.56 -15.33 0.96
C ALA A 122 15.27 -14.63 2.13
N GLN A 123 15.41 -13.30 2.09
CA GLN A 123 16.00 -12.52 3.19
C GLN A 123 15.12 -12.45 4.44
N LEU A 124 13.83 -12.80 4.35
CA LEU A 124 12.91 -12.87 5.49
C LEU A 124 12.84 -14.26 6.13
N GLN A 125 13.68 -15.20 5.67
CA GLN A 125 13.76 -16.55 6.23
C GLN A 125 14.76 -16.61 7.40
N PRO A 126 14.49 -17.45 8.43
CA PRO A 126 13.40 -18.44 8.52
C PRO A 126 12.05 -17.89 9.00
N GLU A 127 11.99 -16.65 9.48
CA GLU A 127 10.84 -16.10 10.21
C GLU A 127 9.55 -16.12 9.39
N ILE A 128 9.62 -15.81 8.09
CA ILE A 128 8.43 -15.87 7.23
C ILE A 128 7.97 -17.31 6.95
N GLY A 129 8.89 -18.26 7.03
CA GLY A 129 8.62 -19.69 6.98
C GLY A 129 7.88 -20.22 8.20
N GLU A 130 7.75 -19.46 9.29
CA GLU A 130 6.89 -19.80 10.43
C GLU A 130 5.45 -19.31 10.22
N VAL A 131 5.28 -18.25 9.42
CA VAL A 131 3.98 -17.60 9.16
C VAL A 131 3.18 -18.30 8.06
N ALA A 132 3.82 -18.55 6.90
CA ALA A 132 3.13 -19.03 5.71
C ALA A 132 4.03 -19.88 4.80
N ASP A 133 3.41 -20.69 3.96
CA ASP A 133 4.07 -21.29 2.80
C ASP A 133 4.08 -20.27 1.67
N VAL A 134 5.23 -19.59 1.53
CA VAL A 134 5.36 -18.44 0.63
C VAL A 134 5.90 -18.87 -0.73
N THR A 135 5.15 -18.58 -1.78
CA THR A 135 5.61 -18.68 -3.19
C THR A 135 5.80 -17.29 -3.77
N THR A 136 6.56 -17.18 -4.87
CA THR A 136 6.83 -15.87 -5.48
C THR A 136 6.64 -15.90 -6.99
N VAL A 137 6.15 -14.79 -7.55
CA VAL A 137 5.99 -14.56 -8.98
C VAL A 137 6.60 -13.20 -9.32
N GLN A 138 7.56 -13.14 -10.23
CA GLN A 138 8.06 -11.86 -10.73
C GLN A 138 7.20 -11.43 -11.93
N PHE A 139 6.29 -10.48 -11.72
CA PHE A 139 5.44 -9.95 -12.80
C PHE A 139 6.16 -8.90 -13.63
N GLY A 140 6.82 -7.96 -12.95
CA GLY A 140 7.59 -6.90 -13.60
C GLY A 140 8.61 -6.32 -12.64
N ASN A 141 9.45 -5.40 -13.12
CA ASN A 141 10.57 -4.91 -12.33
C ASN A 141 10.92 -3.45 -12.68
N LYS A 142 9.94 -2.55 -12.60
CA LYS A 142 10.08 -1.13 -12.98
C LYS A 142 9.45 -0.20 -11.95
N GLY A 143 9.67 1.11 -12.11
CA GLY A 143 8.98 2.13 -11.34
C GLY A 143 7.46 2.10 -11.59
N SER A 144 6.66 2.40 -10.57
CA SER A 144 5.21 2.21 -10.62
C SER A 144 4.51 3.05 -11.69
N GLY A 145 5.02 4.25 -12.00
CA GLY A 145 4.52 5.10 -13.08
C GLY A 145 4.84 4.59 -14.51
N GLY A 146 5.62 3.51 -14.64
CA GLY A 146 5.98 2.94 -15.93
C GLY A 146 4.99 1.89 -16.46
N TYR A 147 3.93 1.56 -15.71
CA TYR A 147 2.97 0.52 -16.07
C TYR A 147 1.80 1.07 -16.91
N SER A 148 1.50 0.38 -18.00
CA SER A 148 0.37 0.66 -18.88
C SER A 148 -0.92 0.02 -18.37
N MET A 149 -2.07 0.43 -18.92
CA MET A 149 -3.36 -0.17 -18.55
C MET A 149 -3.51 -1.62 -19.04
N ALA A 150 -2.83 -1.98 -20.14
CA ALA A 150 -2.73 -3.37 -20.56
C ALA A 150 -1.96 -4.23 -19.55
N GLU A 151 -0.93 -3.68 -18.91
CA GLU A 151 -0.21 -4.39 -17.85
C GLU A 151 -1.01 -4.45 -16.54
N PHE A 152 -1.85 -3.46 -16.24
CA PHE A 152 -2.80 -3.54 -15.13
C PHE A 152 -3.84 -4.66 -15.34
N HIS A 153 -4.37 -4.78 -16.56
CA HIS A 153 -5.22 -5.92 -16.96
C HIS A 153 -4.51 -7.25 -16.75
N ALA A 154 -3.29 -7.41 -17.27
CA ALA A 154 -2.51 -8.62 -17.09
C ALA A 154 -2.17 -8.90 -15.60
N LEU A 155 -1.98 -7.85 -14.79
CA LEU A 155 -1.73 -8.00 -13.36
C LEU A 155 -2.95 -8.57 -12.63
N THR A 156 -4.17 -8.14 -12.96
CA THR A 156 -5.41 -8.74 -12.41
C THR A 156 -5.43 -10.24 -12.66
N LEU A 157 -5.19 -10.67 -13.90
CA LEU A 157 -5.19 -12.09 -14.27
C LEU A 157 -4.08 -12.87 -13.53
N ALA A 158 -2.91 -12.27 -13.34
CA ALA A 158 -1.81 -12.88 -12.57
C ALA A 158 -2.16 -13.04 -11.08
N VAL A 159 -2.83 -12.05 -10.48
CA VAL A 159 -3.31 -12.11 -9.10
C VAL A 159 -4.38 -13.19 -8.96
N GLU A 160 -5.36 -13.25 -9.86
CA GLU A 160 -6.42 -14.26 -9.85
C GLU A 160 -5.86 -15.68 -9.99
N SER A 161 -4.95 -15.90 -10.93
CA SER A 161 -4.27 -17.19 -11.09
C SER A 161 -3.49 -17.61 -9.84
N ALA A 162 -2.83 -16.68 -9.15
CA ALA A 162 -2.18 -16.97 -7.87
C ALA A 162 -3.20 -17.35 -6.79
N LEU A 163 -4.36 -16.67 -6.75
CA LEU A 163 -5.43 -16.95 -5.80
C LEU A 163 -6.15 -18.29 -6.04
N ASP A 164 -5.99 -18.94 -7.18
CA ASP A 164 -6.51 -20.30 -7.40
C ASP A 164 -5.82 -21.32 -6.48
N SER A 165 -4.54 -21.12 -6.18
CA SER A 165 -3.72 -22.07 -5.41
C SER A 165 -3.26 -21.54 -4.04
N SER A 166 -3.39 -20.24 -3.79
CA SER A 166 -3.00 -19.58 -2.55
C SER A 166 -4.22 -19.10 -1.75
N ASP A 167 -4.03 -18.94 -0.43
CA ASP A 167 -5.04 -18.40 0.48
C ASP A 167 -5.07 -16.87 0.45
N GLY A 168 -3.95 -16.23 0.10
CA GLY A 168 -3.87 -14.79 -0.11
C GLY A 168 -2.71 -14.42 -1.05
N VAL A 169 -2.75 -13.19 -1.55
CA VAL A 169 -1.71 -12.63 -2.42
C VAL A 169 -1.19 -11.33 -1.83
N VAL A 170 0.13 -11.16 -1.88
CA VAL A 170 0.80 -9.87 -1.65
C VAL A 170 1.35 -9.37 -2.97
N VAL A 171 1.13 -8.10 -3.32
CA VAL A 171 1.73 -7.48 -4.50
C VAL A 171 2.64 -6.34 -4.06
N THR A 172 3.92 -6.39 -4.45
CA THR A 172 4.84 -5.27 -4.20
C THR A 172 4.80 -4.28 -5.35
N SER A 173 4.84 -2.98 -5.04
CA SER A 173 4.86 -1.90 -6.04
C SER A 173 5.71 -0.71 -5.60
N GLY A 174 5.94 0.23 -6.53
CA GLY A 174 6.49 1.55 -6.20
C GLY A 174 5.40 2.44 -5.60
N THR A 175 5.79 3.29 -4.65
CA THR A 175 4.81 4.07 -3.87
C THR A 175 4.14 5.19 -4.67
N ASP A 176 4.74 5.66 -5.77
CA ASP A 176 4.23 6.84 -6.51
C ASP A 176 2.82 6.66 -7.07
N THR A 177 2.48 5.45 -7.51
CA THR A 177 1.15 5.13 -8.07
C THR A 177 0.53 3.90 -7.41
N MET A 178 1.02 3.49 -6.23
CA MET A 178 0.54 2.30 -5.52
C MET A 178 -0.96 2.35 -5.21
N GLU A 179 -1.49 3.53 -4.92
CA GLU A 179 -2.93 3.75 -4.71
C GLU A 179 -3.77 3.46 -5.96
N GLU A 180 -3.20 3.61 -7.16
CA GLU A 180 -3.84 3.26 -8.42
C GLU A 180 -3.81 1.73 -8.65
N PHE A 181 -2.69 1.07 -8.34
CA PHE A 181 -2.61 -0.39 -8.34
C PHE A 181 -3.65 -0.99 -7.39
N ALA A 182 -3.75 -0.43 -6.19
CA ALA A 182 -4.67 -0.91 -5.17
C ALA A 182 -6.10 -0.75 -5.60
N TYR A 183 -6.48 0.44 -6.08
CA TYR A 183 -7.85 0.66 -6.48
C TYR A 183 -8.23 -0.13 -7.74
N TRP A 184 -7.30 -0.32 -8.69
CA TRP A 184 -7.53 -1.19 -9.83
C TRP A 184 -7.80 -2.64 -9.41
N LEU A 185 -6.96 -3.23 -8.56
CA LEU A 185 -7.14 -4.62 -8.12
C LEU A 185 -8.38 -4.77 -7.24
N ASP A 186 -8.72 -3.78 -6.41
CA ASP A 186 -9.95 -3.75 -5.62
C ASP A 186 -11.21 -3.82 -6.49
N LEU A 187 -11.15 -3.16 -7.65
CA LEU A 187 -12.24 -3.09 -8.62
C LEU A 187 -12.27 -4.27 -9.59
N THR A 188 -11.18 -5.01 -9.81
CA THR A 188 -11.10 -5.98 -10.92
C THR A 188 -10.92 -7.42 -10.50
N VAL A 189 -10.31 -7.70 -9.33
CA VAL A 189 -10.06 -9.07 -8.86
C VAL A 189 -11.37 -9.77 -8.46
N GLN A 190 -11.66 -10.89 -9.11
CA GLN A 190 -12.85 -11.71 -8.93
C GLN A 190 -12.70 -12.77 -7.81
N SER A 191 -12.08 -12.39 -6.69
CA SER A 191 -11.84 -13.28 -5.55
C SER A 191 -12.00 -12.57 -4.20
N ARG A 192 -12.66 -13.23 -3.24
CA ARG A 192 -12.87 -12.73 -1.86
C ARG A 192 -11.66 -12.93 -0.95
N LYS A 193 -10.65 -13.67 -1.40
CA LYS A 193 -9.42 -13.93 -0.64
C LYS A 193 -8.60 -12.64 -0.47
N PRO A 194 -7.79 -12.51 0.59
CA PRO A 194 -6.95 -11.34 0.81
C PRO A 194 -6.03 -11.01 -0.37
N VAL A 195 -6.05 -9.74 -0.78
CA VAL A 195 -5.05 -9.13 -1.67
C VAL A 195 -4.46 -7.93 -0.94
N VAL A 196 -3.15 -7.97 -0.64
CA VAL A 196 -2.45 -6.93 0.11
C VAL A 196 -1.38 -6.29 -0.78
N LEU A 197 -1.46 -4.98 -0.99
CA LEU A 197 -0.44 -4.23 -1.70
C LEU A 197 0.52 -3.58 -0.75
N THR A 198 1.80 -3.59 -1.10
CA THR A 198 2.84 -3.03 -0.26
C THR A 198 4.01 -2.47 -1.08
N GLY A 199 4.89 -1.73 -0.41
CA GLY A 199 6.12 -1.24 -0.98
C GLY A 199 6.98 -0.58 0.08
N ALA A 200 7.81 0.38 -0.33
CA ALA A 200 8.74 1.05 0.58
C ALA A 200 9.00 2.48 0.13
N MET A 201 9.23 3.38 1.08
CA MET A 201 9.68 4.73 0.83
C MET A 201 11.20 4.84 0.72
N ARG A 202 11.94 3.89 1.31
CA ARG A 202 13.40 3.80 1.22
C ARG A 202 13.84 2.54 0.45
N PRO A 203 14.95 2.62 -0.31
CA PRO A 203 15.47 1.46 -1.04
C PRO A 203 15.88 0.34 -0.09
N TRP A 204 15.79 -0.90 -0.56
CA TRP A 204 16.07 -2.08 0.27
C TRP A 204 17.57 -2.23 0.56
N ALA A 205 18.40 -2.20 -0.48
CA ALA A 205 19.83 -2.43 -0.39
C ALA A 205 20.63 -1.22 -0.88
N ALA A 206 21.92 -1.20 -0.54
CA ALA A 206 22.88 -0.21 -0.99
C ALA A 206 24.05 -0.85 -1.72
N VAL A 207 24.61 -0.12 -2.69
CA VAL A 207 25.75 -0.48 -3.55
C VAL A 207 25.44 -1.61 -4.53
N THR A 208 25.01 -2.76 -4.05
CA THR A 208 24.63 -3.93 -4.86
C THR A 208 23.30 -4.52 -4.39
N PRO A 209 22.61 -5.34 -5.22
CA PRO A 209 21.37 -6.02 -4.82
C PRO A 209 21.49 -6.89 -3.56
N ASP A 210 22.66 -7.50 -3.35
CA ASP A 210 23.05 -8.33 -2.20
C ASP A 210 23.82 -7.54 -1.14
N GLY A 211 23.91 -6.21 -1.30
CA GLY A 211 24.65 -5.33 -0.42
C GLY A 211 23.94 -5.08 0.92
N PRO A 212 24.57 -4.30 1.82
CA PRO A 212 23.96 -3.96 3.10
C PRO A 212 22.68 -3.14 2.90
N GLN A 213 21.73 -3.29 3.82
CA GLN A 213 20.52 -2.49 3.79
C GLN A 213 20.81 -0.98 3.95
N VAL A 214 19.99 -0.18 3.30
CA VAL A 214 19.90 1.27 3.54
C VAL A 214 19.49 1.50 5.00
N ILE A 215 20.05 2.54 5.62
CA ILE A 215 19.76 2.88 7.02
C ILE A 215 18.27 3.19 7.16
N GLY A 216 17.59 2.38 7.98
CA GLY A 216 16.16 2.50 8.22
C GLY A 216 15.31 2.18 6.99
N ALA A 217 15.73 1.25 6.13
CA ALA A 217 14.89 0.69 5.08
C ALA A 217 13.59 0.13 5.68
N ASP A 218 12.45 0.52 5.12
CA ASP A 218 11.11 0.11 5.57
C ASP A 218 10.58 -1.13 4.81
N GLY A 219 11.17 -1.45 3.65
CA GLY A 219 10.78 -2.58 2.80
C GLY A 219 10.69 -3.94 3.49
N PRO A 220 11.68 -4.39 4.29
CA PRO A 220 11.63 -5.69 4.95
C PRO A 220 10.43 -5.83 5.91
N ALA A 221 10.19 -4.82 6.74
CA ALA A 221 9.06 -4.81 7.69
C ALA A 221 7.72 -4.76 6.95
N ASN A 222 7.59 -3.88 5.96
CA ASN A 222 6.37 -3.76 5.16
C ASN A 222 6.02 -5.08 4.44
N LEU A 223 7.02 -5.75 3.84
CA LEU A 223 6.82 -7.02 3.14
C LEU A 223 6.44 -8.14 4.12
N TYR A 224 7.17 -8.27 5.23
CA TYR A 224 6.88 -9.27 6.26
C TYR A 224 5.44 -9.11 6.79
N ASN A 225 5.07 -7.90 7.21
CA ASN A 225 3.76 -7.63 7.77
C ASN A 225 2.63 -7.79 6.75
N SER A 226 2.87 -7.50 5.47
CA SER A 226 1.90 -7.75 4.41
C SER A 226 1.61 -9.23 4.18
N ILE A 227 2.64 -10.08 4.28
CA ILE A 227 2.48 -11.53 4.21
C ILE A 227 1.75 -12.05 5.45
N VAL A 228 2.08 -11.54 6.65
CA VAL A 228 1.36 -11.85 7.89
C VAL A 228 -0.13 -11.49 7.77
N LEU A 229 -0.45 -10.31 7.25
CA LEU A 229 -1.83 -9.88 7.04
C LEU A 229 -2.57 -10.80 6.07
N ALA A 230 -1.99 -11.09 4.90
CA ALA A 230 -2.59 -11.98 3.91
C ALA A 230 -2.79 -13.41 4.46
N ALA A 231 -1.80 -13.93 5.19
CA ALA A 231 -1.83 -15.25 5.83
C ALA A 231 -2.94 -15.36 6.88
N SER A 232 -3.23 -14.28 7.61
CA SER A 232 -4.23 -14.28 8.68
C SER A 232 -5.68 -14.42 8.23
N GLN A 233 -5.96 -14.16 6.95
CA GLN A 233 -7.33 -14.06 6.40
C GLN A 233 -8.21 -12.99 7.06
N SER A 234 -7.67 -12.12 7.91
CA SER A 234 -8.43 -11.08 8.63
C SER A 234 -9.02 -10.00 7.71
N THR A 235 -8.52 -9.90 6.47
CA THR A 235 -9.04 -9.03 5.42
C THR A 235 -9.80 -9.80 4.33
N TYR A 236 -10.24 -11.04 4.62
CA TYR A 236 -11.13 -11.76 3.71
C TYR A 236 -12.39 -10.93 3.45
N CYS A 237 -12.80 -10.85 2.18
CA CYS A 237 -13.89 -9.99 1.70
C CYS A 237 -13.67 -8.47 1.81
N TYR A 238 -12.50 -7.99 2.24
CA TYR A 238 -12.25 -6.54 2.28
C TYR A 238 -11.98 -5.94 0.91
N GLY A 239 -11.81 -6.79 -0.11
CA GLY A 239 -11.27 -6.39 -1.41
C GLY A 239 -9.75 -6.31 -1.34
N THR A 240 -9.16 -5.40 -2.11
CA THR A 240 -7.73 -5.12 -2.00
C THR A 240 -7.49 -4.14 -0.85
N VAL A 241 -6.45 -4.40 -0.05
CA VAL A 241 -5.98 -3.48 0.98
C VAL A 241 -4.56 -3.02 0.66
N LEU A 242 -4.20 -1.80 1.06
CA LEU A 242 -2.83 -1.29 0.99
C LEU A 242 -2.23 -1.31 2.38
N MET A 243 -1.04 -1.89 2.53
CA MET A 243 -0.32 -1.99 3.79
C MET A 243 1.08 -1.34 3.69
N LEU A 244 1.34 -0.38 4.57
CA LEU A 244 2.65 0.27 4.70
C LEU A 244 2.79 0.93 6.08
N GLY A 245 3.97 0.83 6.71
CA GLY A 245 4.20 1.46 8.01
C GLY A 245 3.31 0.89 9.10
N ASP A 246 3.12 -0.44 9.11
CA ASP A 246 2.31 -1.20 10.06
C ASP A 246 0.79 -0.95 10.01
N GLU A 247 0.33 0.02 9.23
CA GLU A 247 -1.10 0.30 9.00
C GLU A 247 -1.60 -0.36 7.71
N PHE A 248 -2.86 -0.79 7.70
CA PHE A 248 -3.54 -1.24 6.48
C PHE A 248 -4.84 -0.46 6.23
N HIS A 249 -5.06 -0.16 4.96
CA HIS A 249 -6.05 0.79 4.49
C HIS A 249 -6.93 0.18 3.40
N ALA A 250 -8.16 0.67 3.28
CA ALA A 250 -9.01 0.36 2.14
C ALA A 250 -8.39 0.94 0.86
N ALA A 251 -8.25 0.12 -0.18
CA ALA A 251 -7.68 0.54 -1.45
C ALA A 251 -8.40 1.73 -2.08
N ARG A 252 -9.72 1.83 -1.90
CA ARG A 252 -10.53 2.97 -2.37
C ARG A 252 -10.11 4.30 -1.76
N ASP A 253 -9.79 4.34 -0.47
CA ASP A 253 -9.73 5.60 0.29
C ASP A 253 -8.29 6.10 0.53
N VAL A 254 -7.32 5.18 0.51
CA VAL A 254 -5.92 5.48 0.83
C VAL A 254 -5.23 6.33 -0.24
N THR A 255 -4.43 7.32 0.15
CA THR A 255 -3.62 8.09 -0.80
C THR A 255 -2.25 8.45 -0.25
N LYS A 256 -1.26 8.58 -1.13
CA LYS A 256 0.08 9.07 -0.79
C LYS A 256 0.02 10.57 -0.50
N THR A 257 0.37 10.97 0.72
CA THR A 257 0.24 12.35 1.21
C THR A 257 1.58 13.07 1.40
N SER A 258 2.69 12.33 1.37
CA SER A 258 4.04 12.84 1.49
C SER A 258 4.97 12.26 0.42
N THR A 259 5.84 13.11 -0.10
CA THR A 259 6.83 12.72 -1.10
C THR A 259 8.04 12.00 -0.49
N TYR A 260 8.26 12.10 0.82
CA TYR A 260 9.46 11.55 1.50
C TYR A 260 9.18 10.81 2.80
N ARG A 261 8.09 11.11 3.49
CA ARG A 261 7.82 10.53 4.82
C ARG A 261 7.36 9.08 4.68
N MET A 262 7.67 8.23 5.66
CA MET A 262 7.33 6.80 5.61
C MET A 262 5.86 6.57 5.94
N ASP A 263 5.26 7.39 6.79
CA ASP A 263 3.82 7.47 7.14
C ASP A 263 2.99 8.16 6.03
N THR A 264 3.32 7.93 4.77
CA THR A 264 2.75 8.72 3.65
C THR A 264 1.35 8.29 3.23
N PHE A 265 1.01 7.01 3.33
CA PHE A 265 -0.31 6.54 2.93
C PHE A 265 -1.31 6.83 4.03
N GLN A 266 -2.30 7.65 3.71
CA GLN A 266 -3.30 8.13 4.66
C GLN A 266 -4.70 7.95 4.09
N THR A 267 -5.64 7.59 4.95
CA THR A 267 -7.07 7.55 4.64
C THR A 267 -7.74 8.69 5.37
N ARG A 268 -7.98 9.81 4.66
CA ARG A 268 -8.29 11.10 5.30
C ARG A 268 -9.62 11.10 6.06
N GLU A 269 -10.72 10.77 5.39
CA GLU A 269 -12.07 10.89 5.97
C GLU A 269 -12.46 9.67 6.81
N LEU A 270 -12.11 8.47 6.33
CA LEU A 270 -12.58 7.21 6.90
C LEU A 270 -11.57 6.51 7.80
N GLY A 271 -10.32 7.01 7.87
CA GLY A 271 -9.20 6.46 8.63
C GLY A 271 -8.77 5.03 8.25
N VAL A 272 -7.76 4.50 8.94
CA VAL A 272 -7.20 3.16 8.70
C VAL A 272 -8.18 2.03 9.05
N LEU A 273 -8.07 0.90 8.36
CA LEU A 273 -8.85 -0.31 8.67
C LEU A 273 -8.32 -1.00 9.93
N GLY A 274 -7.01 -0.93 10.13
CA GLY A 274 -6.34 -1.51 11.28
C GLY A 274 -4.83 -1.39 11.17
N TRP A 275 -4.12 -2.09 12.06
CA TRP A 275 -2.66 -2.06 12.15
C TRP A 275 -2.09 -3.36 12.72
N ILE A 276 -0.77 -3.53 12.62
CA ILE A 276 -0.03 -4.67 13.16
C ILE A 276 0.98 -4.18 14.21
N ASP A 277 0.76 -4.55 15.47
CA ASP A 277 1.65 -4.24 16.60
C ASP A 277 2.37 -5.51 17.07
N GLY A 278 3.58 -5.73 16.57
CA GLY A 278 4.33 -6.97 16.82
C GLY A 278 3.55 -8.19 16.30
N PRO A 279 3.17 -9.18 17.14
CA PRO A 279 2.40 -10.35 16.71
C PRO A 279 0.88 -10.11 16.59
N ASN A 280 0.40 -8.90 16.90
CA ASN A 280 -1.04 -8.64 17.00
C ASN A 280 -1.56 -7.94 15.75
N ILE A 281 -2.59 -8.51 15.13
CA ILE A 281 -3.32 -7.86 14.03
C ILE A 281 -4.59 -7.28 14.61
N LYS A 282 -4.68 -5.95 14.64
CA LYS A 282 -5.87 -5.26 15.15
C LYS A 282 -6.70 -4.74 13.99
N VAL A 283 -7.92 -5.23 13.86
CA VAL A 283 -8.87 -4.79 12.86
C VAL A 283 -9.91 -3.89 13.53
N GLY A 284 -9.84 -2.59 13.26
CA GLY A 284 -10.73 -1.58 13.86
C GLY A 284 -11.93 -1.21 12.99
N ARG A 285 -11.80 -1.33 11.67
CA ARG A 285 -12.84 -1.01 10.68
C ARG A 285 -12.85 -2.03 9.54
N ALA A 286 -13.94 -2.01 8.79
CA ALA A 286 -14.14 -2.79 7.57
C ALA A 286 -14.68 -1.88 6.46
N PRO A 287 -14.37 -2.15 5.17
CA PRO A 287 -15.10 -1.52 4.07
C PRO A 287 -16.53 -2.07 4.00
N SER A 288 -17.48 -1.23 3.57
CA SER A 288 -18.90 -1.57 3.46
C SER A 288 -19.19 -2.80 2.61
N ARG A 289 -18.36 -3.09 1.60
CA ARG A 289 -18.48 -4.29 0.74
C ARG A 289 -18.49 -5.62 1.51
N VAL A 290 -18.01 -5.64 2.75
CA VAL A 290 -18.01 -6.85 3.60
C VAL A 290 -19.43 -7.31 3.94
N ASP A 291 -20.43 -6.42 3.94
CA ASP A 291 -21.84 -6.81 4.16
C ASP A 291 -22.36 -7.78 3.09
N ASP A 292 -21.75 -7.78 1.90
CA ASP A 292 -22.09 -8.68 0.81
C ASP A 292 -21.19 -9.91 0.72
N CYS A 293 -20.30 -10.15 1.69
CA CYS A 293 -19.33 -11.24 1.64
C CYS A 293 -19.95 -12.61 1.35
N ASP A 294 -21.13 -12.92 1.92
CA ASP A 294 -21.83 -14.20 1.70
C ASP A 294 -22.61 -14.23 0.37
N ASN A 295 -22.88 -13.08 -0.26
CA ASN A 295 -23.49 -12.98 -1.58
C ASN A 295 -22.45 -12.60 -2.64
N LYS A 296 -21.81 -13.61 -3.22
CA LYS A 296 -20.75 -13.44 -4.23
C LYS A 296 -21.16 -12.47 -5.35
N ASN A 297 -22.40 -12.54 -5.84
CA ASN A 297 -22.84 -11.71 -6.98
C ASN A 297 -23.00 -10.23 -6.61
N ARG A 298 -23.25 -9.90 -5.35
CA ARG A 298 -23.27 -8.50 -4.87
C ARG A 298 -21.88 -8.01 -4.44
N TRP A 299 -21.03 -8.92 -3.96
CA TRP A 299 -19.66 -8.59 -3.57
C TRP A 299 -18.74 -8.29 -4.75
N MET A 300 -18.92 -9.01 -5.87
CA MET A 300 -18.14 -8.82 -7.09
C MET A 300 -18.54 -7.56 -7.82
N THR A 301 -17.54 -6.84 -8.32
CA THR A 301 -17.74 -5.76 -9.30
C THR A 301 -18.05 -6.37 -10.69
N PRO A 302 -18.63 -5.61 -11.62
CA PRO A 302 -18.88 -6.09 -12.98
C PRO A 302 -17.61 -6.12 -13.86
N PHE A 303 -16.43 -5.81 -13.32
CA PHE A 303 -15.21 -5.57 -14.10
C PHE A 303 -14.30 -6.79 -14.16
N ASP A 304 -14.79 -7.88 -14.75
CA ASP A 304 -14.05 -9.12 -14.94
C ASP A 304 -13.08 -9.01 -16.14
N MET A 305 -11.78 -8.93 -15.87
CA MET A 305 -10.75 -8.77 -16.90
C MET A 305 -10.65 -9.96 -17.87
N SER A 306 -11.17 -11.14 -17.51
CA SER A 306 -11.22 -12.28 -18.43
C SER A 306 -12.21 -12.08 -19.59
N GLN A 307 -13.14 -11.13 -19.46
CA GLN A 307 -14.22 -10.89 -20.43
C GLN A 307 -13.89 -9.80 -21.47
N ILE A 308 -12.78 -9.08 -21.30
CA ILE A 308 -12.39 -8.01 -22.22
C ILE A 308 -10.91 -8.12 -22.58
N GLU A 309 -10.59 -7.73 -23.81
CA GLU A 309 -9.20 -7.61 -24.26
C GLU A 309 -8.57 -6.30 -23.77
N PRO A 310 -7.25 -6.24 -23.52
CA PRO A 310 -6.56 -5.01 -23.14
C PRO A 310 -6.78 -3.85 -24.12
N THR A 311 -6.96 -4.14 -25.41
CA THR A 311 -7.21 -3.16 -26.47
C THR A 311 -8.59 -2.52 -26.41
N ALA A 312 -9.53 -3.11 -25.65
CA ALA A 312 -10.86 -2.57 -25.41
C ALA A 312 -10.87 -1.50 -24.30
N LEU A 313 -9.78 -1.35 -23.53
CA LEU A 313 -9.69 -0.34 -22.49
C LEU A 313 -9.64 1.07 -23.12
N PRO A 314 -10.63 1.94 -22.84
CA PRO A 314 -10.73 3.23 -23.50
C PRO A 314 -9.71 4.21 -22.95
N ARG A 315 -9.35 5.19 -23.77
CA ARG A 315 -8.53 6.31 -23.32
C ARG A 315 -9.34 7.22 -22.38
N VAL A 316 -8.88 7.34 -21.14
CA VAL A 316 -9.42 8.27 -20.14
C VAL A 316 -8.29 9.14 -19.58
N GLU A 317 -8.52 10.44 -19.56
CA GLU A 317 -7.51 11.46 -19.19
C GLU A 317 -7.92 12.23 -17.94
N VAL A 318 -6.96 12.93 -17.32
CA VAL A 318 -7.20 13.84 -16.19
C VAL A 318 -6.74 15.24 -16.57
N VAL A 319 -7.59 16.24 -16.32
CA VAL A 319 -7.27 17.66 -16.51
C VAL A 319 -7.27 18.37 -15.17
N TYR A 320 -6.20 19.12 -14.88
CA TYR A 320 -6.05 19.86 -13.64
C TYR A 320 -6.71 21.24 -13.71
N GLY A 321 -7.50 21.59 -12.71
CA GLY A 321 -8.06 22.93 -12.53
C GLY A 321 -7.10 23.83 -11.76
N TYR A 322 -7.01 25.09 -12.16
CA TYR A 322 -6.23 26.14 -11.49
C TYR A 322 -6.73 27.52 -11.95
N GLN A 323 -6.24 28.59 -11.31
CA GLN A 323 -6.63 29.95 -11.69
C GLN A 323 -6.26 30.21 -13.15
N GLN A 324 -7.22 30.71 -13.93
CA GLN A 324 -7.06 30.96 -15.37
C GLN A 324 -6.70 29.72 -16.20
N ALA A 325 -7.00 28.51 -15.71
CA ALA A 325 -6.80 27.30 -16.51
C ALA A 325 -7.57 27.39 -17.84
N GLY A 326 -6.90 27.11 -18.95
CA GLY A 326 -7.48 27.16 -20.28
C GLY A 326 -8.25 25.89 -20.66
N GLY A 327 -8.99 25.94 -21.76
CA GLY A 327 -9.79 24.81 -22.27
C GLY A 327 -9.03 23.85 -23.19
N GLU A 328 -7.79 24.19 -23.56
CA GLU A 328 -7.02 23.54 -24.62
C GLU A 328 -6.74 22.08 -24.33
N ALA A 329 -6.41 21.73 -23.07
CA ALA A 329 -6.17 20.34 -22.69
C ALA A 329 -7.41 19.46 -22.89
N ILE A 330 -8.61 19.96 -22.54
CA ILE A 330 -9.86 19.24 -22.73
C ILE A 330 -10.13 19.04 -24.23
N THR A 331 -10.01 20.11 -25.01
CA THR A 331 -10.20 20.06 -26.46
C THR A 331 -9.21 19.10 -27.13
N ALA A 332 -7.94 19.14 -26.72
CA ALA A 332 -6.89 18.28 -27.27
C ALA A 332 -7.13 16.81 -26.93
N PHE A 333 -7.50 16.47 -25.69
CA PHE A 333 -7.82 15.09 -25.31
C PHE A 333 -9.05 14.56 -26.06
N ALA A 334 -10.11 15.37 -26.18
CA ALA A 334 -11.29 15.01 -26.94
C ALA A 334 -10.95 14.76 -28.43
N ALA A 335 -10.17 15.65 -29.06
CA ALA A 335 -9.71 15.50 -30.44
C ALA A 335 -8.81 14.27 -30.63
N ALA A 336 -8.02 13.92 -29.61
CA ALA A 336 -7.18 12.72 -29.61
C ALA A 336 -7.94 11.41 -29.27
N GLY A 337 -9.28 11.47 -29.21
CA GLY A 337 -10.14 10.30 -29.06
C GLY A 337 -10.38 9.83 -27.62
N ALA A 338 -10.10 10.65 -26.62
CA ALA A 338 -10.45 10.31 -25.23
C ALA A 338 -11.96 10.08 -25.11
N LYS A 339 -12.35 8.95 -24.52
CA LYS A 339 -13.76 8.58 -24.27
C LYS A 339 -14.25 9.13 -22.93
N GLY A 340 -13.32 9.33 -21.99
CA GLY A 340 -13.59 9.93 -20.70
C GLY A 340 -12.55 10.99 -20.33
N ILE A 341 -12.96 12.00 -19.58
CA ILE A 341 -12.05 12.99 -18.98
C ILE A 341 -12.47 13.27 -17.54
N VAL A 342 -11.56 13.07 -16.60
CA VAL A 342 -11.74 13.49 -15.20
C VAL A 342 -11.22 14.91 -15.04
N THR A 343 -11.97 15.79 -14.40
CA THR A 343 -11.48 17.12 -14.05
C THR A 343 -11.12 17.19 -12.57
N ALA A 344 -9.86 17.43 -12.25
CA ALA A 344 -9.39 17.74 -10.91
C ALA A 344 -9.65 19.23 -10.60
N GLY A 345 -10.91 19.57 -10.33
CA GLY A 345 -11.36 20.95 -10.15
C GLY A 345 -10.89 21.60 -8.86
N THR A 346 -11.09 22.92 -8.73
CA THR A 346 -10.82 23.67 -7.50
C THR A 346 -11.96 23.50 -6.50
N GLY A 347 -11.69 23.58 -5.18
CA GLY A 347 -12.75 23.54 -4.17
C GLY A 347 -13.60 22.27 -4.27
N SER A 348 -14.91 22.41 -4.49
CA SER A 348 -15.86 21.31 -4.70
C SER A 348 -15.99 20.86 -6.18
N GLY A 349 -14.93 21.00 -6.98
CA GLY A 349 -14.91 20.59 -8.40
C GLY A 349 -15.12 21.73 -9.41
N GLY A 350 -14.86 22.97 -9.01
CA GLY A 350 -14.97 24.16 -9.84
C GLY A 350 -13.95 24.19 -10.98
N LEU A 351 -14.36 24.79 -12.11
CA LEU A 351 -13.55 24.98 -13.31
C LEU A 351 -13.58 26.45 -13.73
N SER A 352 -12.56 26.89 -14.46
CA SER A 352 -12.60 28.21 -15.11
C SER A 352 -13.73 28.27 -16.15
N SER A 353 -14.10 29.47 -16.58
CA SER A 353 -15.08 29.66 -17.67
C SER A 353 -14.61 29.01 -18.98
N ALA A 354 -13.31 29.04 -19.27
CA ALA A 354 -12.73 28.43 -20.47
C ALA A 354 -12.79 26.90 -20.41
N GLN A 355 -12.39 26.29 -19.28
CA GLN A 355 -12.52 24.84 -19.06
C GLN A 355 -13.97 24.39 -19.08
N SER A 356 -14.89 25.15 -18.46
CA SER A 356 -16.32 24.84 -18.45
C SER A 356 -16.92 24.84 -19.86
N SER A 357 -16.51 25.81 -20.70
CA SER A 357 -16.94 25.90 -22.10
C SER A 357 -16.42 24.72 -22.93
N ALA A 358 -15.11 24.41 -22.80
CA ALA A 358 -14.50 23.27 -23.49
C ALA A 358 -15.10 21.93 -23.06
N ARG A 359 -15.31 21.72 -21.75
CA ARG A 359 -15.99 20.53 -21.20
C ARG A 359 -17.38 20.37 -21.80
N THR A 360 -18.16 21.45 -21.85
CA THR A 360 -19.53 21.40 -22.37
C THR A 360 -19.54 21.04 -23.86
N ALA A 361 -18.62 21.61 -24.66
CA ALA A 361 -18.50 21.29 -26.07
C ALA A 361 -18.09 19.81 -26.31
N ALA A 362 -17.09 19.32 -25.57
CA ALA A 362 -16.64 17.93 -25.64
C ALA A 362 -17.72 16.95 -25.16
N ALA A 363 -18.45 17.28 -24.09
CA ALA A 363 -19.54 16.46 -23.58
C ALA A 363 -20.69 16.33 -24.58
N ARG A 364 -21.03 17.41 -25.29
CA ARG A 364 -22.00 17.37 -26.41
C ARG A 364 -21.53 16.49 -27.58
N SER A 365 -20.23 16.26 -27.69
CA SER A 365 -19.62 15.37 -28.69
C SER A 365 -19.44 13.94 -28.18
N GLY A 366 -20.01 13.60 -27.01
CA GLY A 366 -20.04 12.24 -26.48
C GLY A 366 -18.91 11.87 -25.51
N VAL A 367 -18.03 12.81 -25.13
CA VAL A 367 -17.01 12.55 -24.10
C VAL A 367 -17.64 12.54 -22.72
N VAL A 368 -17.42 11.48 -21.93
CA VAL A 368 -17.94 11.39 -20.56
C VAL A 368 -17.01 12.10 -19.59
N PHE A 369 -17.57 12.92 -18.70
CA PHE A 369 -16.80 13.63 -17.69
C PHE A 369 -17.13 13.15 -16.29
N VAL A 370 -16.09 13.02 -15.47
CA VAL A 370 -16.22 12.91 -14.01
C VAL A 370 -15.60 14.15 -13.38
N THR A 371 -16.39 14.87 -12.60
CA THR A 371 -15.91 16.03 -11.84
C THR A 371 -15.36 15.52 -10.52
N ALA A 372 -14.06 15.65 -10.30
CA ALA A 372 -13.38 15.37 -9.04
C ALA A 372 -12.77 16.68 -8.49
N SER A 373 -12.08 16.59 -7.36
CA SER A 373 -11.43 17.76 -6.76
C SER A 373 -9.92 17.55 -6.58
N ARG A 374 -9.15 18.61 -6.84
CA ARG A 374 -7.72 18.67 -6.50
C ARG A 374 -7.46 18.96 -5.03
N THR A 375 -8.49 19.31 -4.26
CA THR A 375 -8.39 19.59 -2.81
C THR A 375 -7.88 18.36 -2.05
N GLY A 376 -8.22 17.17 -2.54
CA GLY A 376 -7.77 15.89 -2.00
C GLY A 376 -8.56 15.39 -0.79
N SER A 377 -9.65 16.06 -0.42
CA SER A 377 -10.57 15.65 0.64
C SER A 377 -11.95 16.25 0.39
N GLY A 378 -12.97 15.69 1.03
CA GLY A 378 -14.36 16.02 0.78
C GLY A 378 -14.88 15.63 -0.60
N SER A 379 -16.20 15.80 -0.77
CA SER A 379 -16.94 15.30 -1.92
C SER A 379 -17.26 16.39 -2.95
N THR A 380 -17.35 15.96 -4.20
CA THR A 380 -18.02 16.67 -5.28
C THR A 380 -19.45 16.15 -5.44
N TYR A 381 -20.43 17.05 -5.43
CA TYR A 381 -21.84 16.68 -5.54
C TYR A 381 -22.46 17.21 -6.82
N GLY A 382 -23.54 16.54 -7.25
CA GLY A 382 -24.34 16.95 -8.39
C GLY A 382 -23.84 16.37 -9.71
N GLY A 383 -23.94 17.17 -10.78
CA GLY A 383 -23.65 16.76 -12.14
C GLY A 383 -24.56 17.48 -13.13
N ASN A 384 -24.53 17.06 -14.39
CA ASN A 384 -25.51 17.47 -15.37
C ASN A 384 -26.20 16.20 -15.88
N SER A 385 -27.53 16.10 -15.78
CA SER A 385 -28.27 14.93 -16.29
C SER A 385 -28.52 15.00 -17.79
N SER A 386 -28.50 16.20 -18.37
CA SER A 386 -28.68 16.45 -19.81
C SER A 386 -27.38 16.33 -20.61
N LEU A 387 -26.23 16.21 -19.94
CA LEU A 387 -24.91 15.96 -20.53
C LEU A 387 -24.25 14.79 -19.81
N PRO A 388 -23.27 14.09 -20.41
CA PRO A 388 -22.55 13.01 -19.73
C PRO A 388 -21.52 13.56 -18.72
N ILE A 389 -21.96 14.36 -17.75
CA ILE A 389 -21.13 14.95 -16.67
C ILE A 389 -21.62 14.40 -15.33
N ILE A 390 -20.75 13.63 -14.68
CA ILE A 390 -20.99 12.89 -13.45
C ILE A 390 -20.14 13.54 -12.35
N ALA A 391 -20.64 13.63 -11.11
CA ALA A 391 -19.79 13.97 -9.97
C ALA A 391 -19.06 12.72 -9.46
N GLY A 392 -17.80 12.86 -9.09
CA GLY A 392 -16.95 11.76 -8.64
C GLY A 392 -17.01 11.51 -7.14
N ASP A 393 -17.93 12.15 -6.42
CA ASP A 393 -18.00 12.14 -4.96
C ASP A 393 -16.64 12.54 -4.36
N ASP A 394 -16.12 11.78 -3.40
CA ASP A 394 -14.83 11.93 -2.73
C ASP A 394 -13.67 11.17 -3.43
N LEU A 395 -13.90 10.52 -4.59
CA LEU A 395 -12.81 9.89 -5.32
C LEU A 395 -11.78 10.93 -5.78
N LEU A 396 -10.52 10.65 -5.48
CA LEU A 396 -9.40 11.40 -6.02
C LEU A 396 -9.33 11.29 -7.55
N PRO A 397 -8.83 12.30 -8.27
CA PRO A 397 -8.87 12.34 -9.74
C PRO A 397 -8.31 11.08 -10.43
N GLN A 398 -7.19 10.56 -9.93
CA GLN A 398 -6.53 9.35 -10.43
C GLN A 398 -7.37 8.08 -10.21
N LYS A 399 -8.11 7.99 -9.10
CA LYS A 399 -9.02 6.86 -8.83
C LYS A 399 -10.31 6.97 -9.60
N ALA A 400 -10.90 8.16 -9.65
CA ALA A 400 -12.05 8.47 -10.51
C ALA A 400 -11.76 8.13 -11.98
N ARG A 401 -10.51 8.35 -12.44
CA ARG A 401 -10.06 7.97 -13.79
C ARG A 401 -10.14 6.46 -14.01
N LEU A 402 -9.67 5.65 -13.07
CA LEU A 402 -9.71 4.19 -13.18
C LEU A 402 -11.14 3.65 -13.20
N LEU A 403 -12.00 4.15 -12.30
CA LEU A 403 -13.40 3.72 -12.27
C LEU A 403 -14.14 4.15 -13.55
N LEU A 404 -13.88 5.35 -14.06
CA LEU A 404 -14.46 5.80 -15.34
C LEU A 404 -13.96 4.96 -16.52
N LEU A 405 -12.66 4.63 -16.55
CA LEU A 405 -12.07 3.77 -17.57
C LEU A 405 -12.73 2.39 -17.58
N LEU A 406 -12.85 1.74 -16.42
CA LEU A 406 -13.50 0.43 -16.30
C LEU A 406 -14.99 0.52 -16.66
N SER A 407 -15.69 1.55 -16.17
CA SER A 407 -17.11 1.74 -16.49
C SER A 407 -17.35 1.90 -17.99
N LEU A 408 -16.50 2.66 -18.69
CA LEU A 408 -16.59 2.83 -20.13
C LEU A 408 -16.13 1.58 -20.91
N ALA A 409 -15.22 0.77 -20.36
CA ALA A 409 -14.80 -0.48 -21.00
C ALA A 409 -15.93 -1.51 -21.01
N PHE A 410 -16.68 -1.63 -19.90
CA PHE A 410 -17.77 -2.60 -19.76
C PHE A 410 -19.15 -2.07 -20.17
N SER A 411 -19.28 -0.75 -20.31
CA SER A 411 -20.52 -0.09 -20.72
C SER A 411 -20.25 1.09 -21.66
N PRO A 412 -19.67 0.84 -22.86
CA PRO A 412 -19.18 1.89 -23.75
C PRO A 412 -20.26 2.81 -24.32
N THR A 413 -21.51 2.35 -24.37
CA THR A 413 -22.64 3.08 -24.98
C THR A 413 -23.74 3.47 -23.99
N ASP A 414 -23.72 2.95 -22.76
CA ASP A 414 -24.74 3.24 -21.76
C ASP A 414 -24.16 4.14 -20.65
N THR A 415 -24.33 5.45 -20.85
CA THR A 415 -23.92 6.47 -19.89
C THR A 415 -24.73 6.45 -18.59
N GLY A 416 -25.94 5.88 -18.62
CA GLY A 416 -26.75 5.69 -17.43
C GLY A 416 -26.11 4.66 -16.50
N LYS A 417 -25.68 3.54 -17.07
CA LYS A 417 -24.94 2.50 -16.35
C LYS A 417 -23.56 2.95 -15.88
N VAL A 418 -22.83 3.72 -16.70
CA VAL A 418 -21.58 4.37 -16.25
C VAL A 418 -21.83 5.28 -15.06
N ARG A 419 -22.89 6.09 -15.08
CA ARG A 419 -23.26 6.95 -13.95
C ARG A 419 -23.61 6.13 -12.71
N GLU A 420 -24.42 5.07 -12.86
CA GLU A 420 -24.76 4.15 -11.78
C GLU A 420 -23.50 3.64 -11.09
N TRP A 421 -22.56 3.03 -11.83
CA TRP A 421 -21.32 2.48 -11.26
C TRP A 421 -20.41 3.56 -10.65
N MET A 422 -20.30 4.73 -11.29
CA MET A 422 -19.56 5.85 -10.72
C MET A 422 -20.13 6.29 -9.36
N THR A 423 -21.46 6.20 -9.16
CA THR A 423 -22.09 6.59 -7.90
C THR A 423 -22.15 5.47 -6.85
N THR A 424 -22.22 4.20 -7.25
CA THR A 424 -22.37 3.07 -6.32
C THR A 424 -21.04 2.43 -5.95
N LEU A 425 -20.24 2.04 -6.94
CA LEU A 425 -18.88 1.50 -6.71
C LEU A 425 -17.90 2.61 -6.33
N GLY A 426 -18.17 3.81 -6.85
CA GLY A 426 -17.41 4.99 -6.52
C GLY A 426 -17.68 5.49 -5.12
N SER A 427 -18.82 5.20 -4.48
CA SER A 427 -19.14 5.62 -3.11
C SER A 427 -19.87 4.50 -2.36
N PRO A 428 -19.16 3.42 -1.97
CA PRO A 428 -19.79 2.26 -1.38
C PRO A 428 -20.17 2.56 0.08
N GLU A 429 -21.47 2.69 0.34
CA GLU A 429 -22.01 2.97 1.67
C GLU A 429 -22.47 1.68 2.40
N TRP A 430 -22.50 1.74 3.72
CA TRP A 430 -23.15 0.69 4.52
C TRP A 430 -24.66 0.74 4.31
N ASP A 431 -25.30 -0.43 4.15
CA ASP A 431 -26.77 -0.49 4.11
C ASP A 431 -27.32 -0.19 5.51
N THR A 432 -27.78 1.04 5.68
CA THR A 432 -28.40 1.52 6.94
C THR A 432 -29.90 1.29 6.99
N ALA A 433 -30.50 0.67 5.95
CA ALA A 433 -31.90 0.33 5.99
C ALA A 433 -32.16 -0.61 7.18
N PRO A 434 -33.24 -0.40 7.97
CA PRO A 434 -33.59 -1.31 9.05
C PRO A 434 -33.77 -2.71 8.46
N LYS A 435 -32.82 -3.62 8.72
CA LYS A 435 -32.97 -5.04 8.40
C LYS A 435 -34.24 -5.49 9.11
N GLY A 436 -35.31 -5.72 8.36
CA GLY A 436 -36.63 -6.00 8.92
C GLY A 436 -36.51 -7.07 9.99
N ARG A 437 -37.04 -6.80 11.18
CA ARG A 437 -37.40 -7.88 12.10
C ARG A 437 -38.46 -8.68 11.36
N ASN A 438 -38.08 -9.82 10.77
CA ASN A 438 -38.84 -10.91 10.12
C ASN A 438 -38.16 -11.29 8.78
N GLY A 439 -37.65 -12.50 8.54
CA GLY A 439 -37.68 -13.73 9.33
C GLY A 439 -36.96 -14.89 8.62
N ASN A 440 -36.73 -15.93 9.44
CA ASN A 440 -36.25 -17.29 9.17
C ASN A 440 -34.82 -17.50 8.65
#